data_AF-A0A7G8W1F7-F1
#
_entry.id   AF-A0A7G8W1F7-F1
#
_cell.length_a   1.000
_cell.length_b   1.000
_cell.length_c   1.000
_cell.angle_alpha   90.00
_cell.angle_beta   90.00
_cell.angle_gamma   90.00
#
_symmetry.space_group_name_H-M   'P 1'
#
loop_
_entity.id
_entity.type
_entity.pdbx_description
1 polymer ?
#
loop_
_entity_poly.entity_id
_entity_poly.type
_entity_poly.pdbx_seq_one_letter_code
_entity_poly.pdbx_strand_id
1 'polypeptide(L)'
;MSEAAKIIDSATAPTIYVDQPVGFIMSRGNVIITFANPTADHNPSGESVHKKVALRVVIPAREAQALTVTLYEYLKEQGVDVAGTAGAMQ
;
A
#
# COMPACT_ATOMS: atom_id res chain seq x y z
N MET A 1 4.83 27.78 -13.52
CA MET A 1 5.69 26.63 -13.18
C MET A 1 5.57 26.44 -11.68
N SER A 2 4.94 25.35 -11.23
CA SER A 2 4.80 25.09 -9.78
C SER A 2 6.19 24.76 -9.25
N GLU A 3 6.69 25.56 -8.31
CA GLU A 3 7.86 25.20 -7.52
C GLU A 3 7.56 23.84 -6.87
N ALA A 4 8.38 22.83 -7.15
CA ALA A 4 8.21 21.53 -6.54
C ALA A 4 8.39 21.72 -5.02
N ALA A 5 7.34 21.43 -4.24
CA ALA A 5 7.39 21.60 -2.80
C ALA A 5 8.63 20.88 -2.24
N LYS A 6 9.42 21.59 -1.42
CA LYS A 6 10.62 21.03 -0.80
C LYS A 6 10.21 19.81 0.03
N ILE A 7 10.78 18.65 -0.29
CA ILE A 7 10.61 17.43 0.51
C ILE A 7 11.31 17.64 1.85
N ILE A 8 10.57 17.50 2.95
CA ILE A 8 11.13 17.49 4.29
C ILE A 8 11.27 16.03 4.71
N ASP A 9 12.47 15.49 4.55
CA ASP A 9 12.82 14.20 5.12
C ASP A 9 13.15 14.39 6.60
N SER A 10 12.25 13.93 7.48
CA SER A 10 12.41 14.04 8.92
C SER A 10 12.65 12.66 9.51
N ALA A 11 13.70 12.53 10.34
CA ALA A 11 13.93 11.32 11.13
C ALA A 11 12.78 11.03 12.12
N THR A 12 11.92 12.01 12.42
CA THR A 12 10.72 11.82 13.26
C THR A 12 9.49 11.38 12.46
N ALA A 13 9.61 11.20 11.14
CA ALA A 13 8.52 10.71 10.33
C ALA A 13 8.11 9.30 10.80
N PRO A 14 6.82 9.05 11.05
CA PRO A 14 6.37 7.74 11.51
C PRO A 14 6.58 6.70 10.40
N THR A 15 7.27 5.61 10.74
CA THR A 15 7.36 4.43 9.87
C THR A 15 6.30 3.42 10.31
N ILE A 16 5.36 3.12 9.41
CA ILE A 16 4.27 2.16 9.68
C ILE A 16 4.59 0.85 8.96
N TYR A 17 4.80 -0.21 9.73
CA TYR A 17 4.99 -1.55 9.19
C TYR A 17 3.64 -2.19 8.91
N VAL A 18 3.45 -2.62 7.67
CA VAL A 18 2.23 -3.29 7.22
C VAL A 18 2.56 -4.63 6.56
N ASP A 19 1.74 -5.64 6.81
CA ASP A 19 1.93 -6.99 6.26
C ASP A 19 1.55 -7.07 4.79
N GLN A 20 0.30 -6.72 4.47
CA GLN A 20 -0.21 -6.82 3.09
C GLN A 20 -1.32 -5.80 2.81
N PRO A 21 -1.48 -5.37 1.54
CA PRO A 21 -2.70 -4.70 1.10
C PRO A 21 -3.87 -5.69 1.13
N VAL A 22 -4.95 -5.32 1.80
CA VAL A 22 -6.17 -6.13 1.94
C VAL A 22 -7.34 -5.62 1.11
N GLY A 23 -7.20 -4.46 0.46
CA GLY A 23 -8.25 -3.93 -0.40
C GLY A 23 -7.81 -2.75 -1.25
N PHE A 24 -8.37 -2.68 -2.46
CA PHE A 24 -8.19 -1.61 -3.43
C PHE A 24 -9.56 -1.09 -3.85
N ILE A 25 -9.79 0.22 -3.74
CA ILE A 25 -11.05 0.85 -4.12
C ILE A 25 -10.76 2.03 -5.03
N MET A 26 -11.39 2.08 -6.20
CA MET A 26 -11.42 3.27 -7.04
C MET A 26 -12.61 4.14 -6.64
N SER A 27 -12.37 5.39 -6.25
CA SER A 27 -13.42 6.33 -5.88
C SER A 27 -13.03 7.76 -6.22
N ARG A 28 -13.88 8.44 -6.99
CA ARG A 28 -13.73 9.86 -7.35
C ARG A 28 -12.35 10.19 -7.95
N GLY A 29 -11.85 9.31 -8.83
CA GLY A 29 -10.53 9.46 -9.46
C GLY A 29 -9.35 9.15 -8.54
N ASN A 30 -9.58 8.57 -7.36
CA ASN A 30 -8.54 8.14 -6.42
C ASN A 30 -8.56 6.62 -6.24
N VAL A 31 -7.36 6.05 -6.11
CA VAL A 31 -7.13 4.70 -5.62
C VAL A 31 -6.95 4.76 -4.11
N ILE A 32 -7.76 4.00 -3.39
CA ILE A 32 -7.67 3.83 -1.94
C ILE A 32 -7.13 2.43 -1.68
N ILE A 33 -5.93 2.34 -1.08
CA ILE A 33 -5.28 1.09 -0.70
C ILE A 33 -5.42 0.93 0.81
N THR A 34 -6.02 -0.17 1.27
CA THR A 34 -6.11 -0.49 2.69
C THR A 34 -5.09 -1.57 3.03
N PHE A 35 -4.26 -1.32 4.03
CA PHE A 35 -3.31 -2.27 4.58
C PHE A 35 -3.77 -2.73 5.97
N ALA A 36 -3.54 -4.00 6.28
CA ALA A 36 -3.88 -4.55 7.58
C ALA A 36 -2.81 -5.52 8.07
N ASN A 37 -2.70 -5.63 9.40
CA ASN A 37 -1.80 -6.56 10.07
C ASN A 37 -2.61 -7.64 10.77
N PRO A 38 -2.12 -8.90 10.79
CA PRO A 38 -2.67 -9.90 11.67
C PRO A 38 -2.50 -9.45 13.13
N THR A 39 -3.53 -9.66 13.93
CA THR A 39 -3.56 -9.37 15.36
C THR A 39 -4.29 -10.52 16.04
N ALA A 40 -3.62 -11.14 17.01
CA ALA A 40 -4.25 -12.13 17.86
C ALA A 40 -5.14 -11.43 18.89
N ASP A 41 -6.39 -11.86 19.00
CA ASP A 41 -7.19 -11.54 20.18
C ASP A 41 -6.86 -12.55 21.28
N HIS A 42 -6.28 -12.06 22.38
CA HIS A 42 -5.95 -12.87 23.56
C HIS A 42 -7.08 -12.91 24.59
N ASN A 43 -8.30 -12.53 24.20
CA ASN A 43 -9.47 -12.62 25.07
C ASN A 43 -9.75 -14.09 25.46
N PRO A 44 -9.98 -14.41 26.75
CA PRO A 44 -10.22 -15.76 27.26
C PRO A 44 -11.40 -16.53 26.64
N SER A 45 -12.24 -15.91 25.81
CA SER A 45 -13.39 -16.54 25.15
C SER A 45 -13.07 -17.28 23.83
N GLY A 46 -11.80 -17.35 23.42
CA GLY A 46 -11.36 -18.09 22.24
C GLY A 46 -10.38 -17.27 21.41
N GLU A 47 -9.23 -17.85 21.10
CA GLU A 47 -8.21 -17.20 20.27
C GLU A 47 -8.70 -17.13 18.82
N SER A 48 -9.12 -15.95 18.38
CA SER A 48 -9.35 -15.65 16.96
C SER A 48 -8.32 -14.66 16.46
N VAL A 49 -7.66 -15.02 15.35
CA VAL A 49 -6.77 -14.11 14.64
C VAL A 49 -7.61 -13.20 13.75
N HIS A 50 -7.51 -11.89 13.94
CA HIS A 50 -8.18 -10.88 13.13
C HIS A 50 -7.16 -10.06 12.33
N LYS A 51 -7.58 -9.47 11.20
CA LYS A 51 -6.78 -8.46 10.50
C LYS A 51 -7.22 -7.07 10.95
N LYS A 52 -6.33 -6.31 11.59
CA LYS A 52 -6.58 -4.92 12.00
C LYS A 52 -6.02 -3.98 10.95
N VAL A 53 -6.84 -3.02 10.49
CA VAL A 53 -6.41 -1.98 9.55
C VAL A 53 -5.26 -1.18 10.18
N ALA A 54 -4.15 -1.10 9.46
CA ALA A 54 -2.92 -0.44 9.90
C ALA A 54 -2.71 0.90 9.17
N LEU A 55 -3.03 0.96 7.87
CA LEU A 55 -2.84 2.16 7.04
C LEU A 55 -3.88 2.21 5.92
N ARG A 56 -4.35 3.40 5.58
CA ARG A 56 -5.06 3.67 4.34
C ARG A 56 -4.34 4.74 3.56
N VAL A 57 -4.00 4.44 2.31
CA VAL A 57 -3.34 5.38 1.40
C VAL A 57 -4.33 5.76 0.32
N VAL A 58 -4.54 7.06 0.12
CA VAL A 58 -5.41 7.61 -0.93
C VAL A 58 -4.52 8.34 -1.92
N ILE A 59 -4.51 7.87 -3.16
CA ILE A 59 -3.64 8.39 -4.23
C ILE A 59 -4.51 8.71 -5.43
N PRO A 60 -4.38 9.86 -6.09
CA PRO A 60 -5.08 10.06 -7.35
C PRO A 60 -4.60 9.06 -8.41
N ALA A 61 -5.51 8.65 -9.29
CA ALA A 61 -5.31 7.46 -10.14
C ALA A 61 -4.09 7.60 -11.08
N ARG A 62 -3.81 8.81 -11.54
CA ARG A 62 -2.65 9.09 -12.41
C ARG A 62 -1.33 8.85 -11.67
N GLU A 63 -1.26 9.30 -10.43
CA GLU A 63 -0.11 9.16 -9.56
C GLU A 63 0.04 7.70 -9.09
N ALA A 64 -1.08 7.00 -8.86
CA ALA A 64 -1.07 5.57 -8.56
C ALA A 64 -0.53 4.73 -9.74
N GLN A 65 -0.84 5.12 -10.98
CA GLN A 65 -0.27 4.49 -12.17
C GLN A 65 1.24 4.72 -12.24
N ALA A 66 1.70 5.96 -12.06
CA ALA A 66 3.12 6.29 -12.04
C ALA A 66 3.88 5.50 -10.95
N LEU A 67 3.33 5.48 -9.72
CA LEU A 67 3.88 4.70 -8.61
C LEU A 67 4.01 3.22 -8.95
N THR A 68 2.99 2.63 -9.60
CA THR A 68 3.00 1.21 -9.97
C THR A 68 4.13 0.89 -10.94
N VAL A 69 4.32 1.72 -11.98
CA VAL A 69 5.40 1.53 -12.96
C VAL A 69 6.77 1.68 -12.29
N THR A 70 6.97 2.76 -11.53
CA THR A 70 8.25 3.00 -10.85
C THR A 70 8.59 1.90 -9.84
N LEU A 71 7.61 1.42 -9.08
CA LEU A 71 7.82 0.32 -8.13
C LEU A 71 8.15 -0.99 -8.84
N TYR A 72 7.46 -1.30 -9.93
CA TYR A 72 7.74 -2.49 -10.74
C TYR A 72 9.17 -2.46 -11.29
N GLU A 73 9.58 -1.33 -11.88
CA GLU A 73 10.94 -1.15 -12.39
C GLU A 73 11.99 -1.30 -11.29
N TYR A 74 11.77 -0.66 -10.14
CA TYR A 74 12.66 -0.78 -8.98
C TYR A 74 12.81 -2.24 -8.50
N LEU A 75 11.69 -2.96 -8.34
CA LEU A 75 11.73 -4.38 -7.91
C LEU A 75 12.50 -5.24 -8.91
N LYS A 76 12.29 -5.02 -10.20
CA LYS A 76 13.01 -5.73 -11.27
C LYS A 76 14.52 -5.44 -11.21
N GLU A 77 14.92 -4.19 -10.97
CA GLU A 77 16.33 -3.82 -10.77
C GLU A 77 16.96 -4.51 -9.57
N GLN A 78 16.18 -4.77 -8.51
CA GLN A 78 16.62 -5.55 -7.35
C GLN A 78 16.60 -7.07 -7.58
N GLY A 79 16.26 -7.53 -8.78
CA GLY A 79 16.18 -8.96 -9.11
C GLY A 79 14.96 -9.67 -8.52
N VAL A 80 13.94 -8.92 -8.08
CA VAL A 80 12.67 -9.48 -7.63
C VAL A 80 11.79 -9.72 -8.86
N ASP A 81 11.42 -10.99 -9.10
CA ASP A 81 10.51 -11.34 -10.18
C ASP A 81 9.09 -10.91 -9.81
N VAL A 82 8.60 -9.88 -10.50
CA VAL A 82 7.22 -9.44 -10.35
C VAL A 82 6.38 -10.24 -11.32
N ALA A 83 5.79 -11.34 -10.85
CA ALA A 83 4.90 -12.17 -11.65
C ALA A 83 3.77 -11.28 -12.22
N GLY A 84 3.84 -11.00 -13.52
CA GLY A 84 2.89 -10.13 -14.21
C GLY A 84 1.49 -10.74 -14.16
N THR A 85 0.54 -10.05 -13.52
CA THR A 85 -0.88 -10.39 -13.63
C THR A 85 -1.45 -9.87 -14.94
N ALA A 86 -1.08 -10.53 -16.04
CA ALA A 86 -1.97 -10.62 -17.19
C ALA A 86 -3.12 -11.59 -16.80
N GLY A 87 -4.14 -11.11 -16.08
CA GLY A 87 -5.22 -12.03 -15.65
C GLY A 87 -6.23 -11.52 -14.64
N ALA A 88 -6.62 -10.24 -14.66
CA ALA A 88 -7.76 -9.77 -13.88
C ALA A 88 -8.67 -8.83 -14.70
N MET A 89 -9.08 -9.32 -15.87
CA MET A 89 -10.36 -8.97 -16.49
C MET A 89 -11.07 -10.28 -16.80
N GLN A 90 -11.94 -10.71 -15.89
CA GLN A 90 -13.12 -11.52 -16.17
C GLN A 90 -14.28 -10.90 -15.40
#